data_AF-A0A075FNF9-F1
#
_entry.id   AF-A0A075FNF9-F1
#
_cell.length_a   1.000
_cell.length_b   1.000
_cell.length_c   1.000
_cell.angle_alpha   90.00
_cell.angle_beta   90.00
_cell.angle_gamma   90.00
#
_symmetry.space_group_name_H-M   'P 1'
#
loop_
_entity.id
_entity.type
_entity.pdbx_description
1 polymer ?
#
loop_
_entity_poly.entity_id
_entity_poly.type
_entity_poly.pdbx_seq_one_letter_code
_entity_poly.pdbx_strand_id
1 'polypeptide(L)'
;MGFLKTGLFVITVLVSGSFAGLIYGGLNLAIVEPFLDDATNIENQNLFESGEESDTTEFWVEYYSYRSWQKGGQILAATILGASLGSLFGIVFAYSRKSLPSDNNIRKTIVLAGIMWFVLFVIPFLKYPANPPTVGETETVVLRGILYLSFIAISGFSALGFYQLYKRLEANKKLSLLLDMEFLLLLYSF
;
A
#
# COMPACT_ATOMS: atom_id res chain seq x y z
N MET A 1 -28.59 1.50 -11.71
CA MET A 1 -27.49 2.13 -12.50
C MET A 1 -27.56 1.50 -13.88
N GLY A 2 -27.66 2.28 -14.97
CA GLY A 2 -27.68 1.68 -16.32
C GLY A 2 -26.32 1.07 -16.68
N PHE A 3 -26.30 0.04 -17.52
CA PHE A 3 -25.07 -0.68 -17.93
C PHE A 3 -23.93 0.27 -18.37
N LEU A 4 -24.27 1.28 -19.17
CA LEU A 4 -23.33 2.31 -19.65
C LEU A 4 -22.69 3.13 -18.51
N LYS A 5 -23.45 3.41 -17.44
CA LYS A 5 -22.96 4.18 -16.28
C LYS A 5 -22.05 3.34 -15.39
N THR A 6 -22.30 2.03 -15.30
CA THR A 6 -21.43 1.09 -14.57
C THR A 6 -20.10 0.90 -15.32
N GLY A 7 -20.15 0.71 -16.65
CA GLY A 7 -18.94 0.58 -17.46
C GLY A 7 -18.04 1.81 -17.37
N LEU A 8 -18.63 3.01 -17.47
CA LEU A 8 -17.89 4.27 -17.32
C LEU A 8 -17.24 4.37 -15.93
N PHE A 9 -17.94 4.02 -14.86
CA PHE A 9 -17.39 4.03 -13.51
C PHE A 9 -16.17 3.12 -13.38
N VAL A 10 -16.26 1.87 -13.88
CA VAL A 10 -15.13 0.91 -13.82
C VAL A 10 -13.93 1.44 -14.59
N ILE A 11 -14.12 1.97 -15.80
CA ILE A 11 -13.04 2.55 -16.61
C ILE A 11 -12.40 3.72 -15.88
N THR A 12 -13.19 4.66 -15.34
CA THR A 12 -12.67 5.81 -14.61
C THR A 12 -11.81 5.39 -13.42
N VAL A 13 -12.28 4.41 -12.65
CA VAL A 13 -11.56 3.91 -11.48
C VAL A 13 -10.25 3.22 -11.87
N LEU A 14 -10.27 2.37 -12.90
CA LEU A 14 -9.07 1.70 -13.40
C LEU A 14 -8.04 2.70 -13.94
N VAL A 15 -8.46 3.63 -14.79
CA VAL A 15 -7.57 4.64 -15.39
C VAL A 15 -6.99 5.55 -14.31
N SER A 16 -7.81 6.02 -13.38
CA SER A 16 -7.34 6.87 -12.28
C SER A 16 -6.36 6.12 -11.37
N GLY A 17 -6.65 4.84 -11.07
CA GLY A 17 -5.76 3.98 -10.30
C GLY A 17 -4.42 3.76 -10.98
N SER A 18 -4.42 3.38 -12.26
CA SER A 18 -3.20 3.21 -13.06
C SER A 18 -2.38 4.50 -13.11
N PHE A 19 -3.03 5.66 -13.29
CA PHE A 19 -2.35 6.95 -13.32
C PHE A 19 -1.74 7.31 -11.96
N ALA A 20 -2.44 7.06 -10.86
CA ALA A 20 -1.89 7.21 -9.52
C ALA A 20 -0.70 6.28 -9.28
N GLY A 21 -0.76 5.05 -9.79
CA GLY A 21 0.34 4.08 -9.77
C GLY A 21 1.56 4.55 -10.55
N LEU A 22 1.37 5.13 -11.74
CA LEU A 22 2.44 5.74 -12.52
C LEU A 22 3.12 6.89 -11.78
N ILE A 23 2.34 7.79 -11.17
CA ILE A 23 2.87 8.87 -10.33
C ILE A 23 3.68 8.29 -9.17
N TYR A 24 3.13 7.29 -8.47
CA TYR A 24 3.81 6.64 -7.36
C TYR A 24 5.14 5.99 -7.77
N GLY A 25 5.15 5.26 -8.90
CA GLY A 25 6.36 4.65 -9.45
C GLY A 25 7.40 5.68 -9.87
N GLY A 26 6.97 6.75 -10.53
CA GLY A 26 7.83 7.88 -10.92
C GLY A 26 8.44 8.62 -9.72
N LEU A 27 7.65 8.84 -8.67
CA LEU A 27 8.15 9.43 -7.42
C LEU A 27 9.17 8.51 -6.73
N ASN A 28 8.96 7.19 -6.73
CA ASN A 28 9.96 6.26 -6.21
C ASN A 28 11.26 6.31 -7.03
N LEU A 29 11.18 6.38 -8.36
CA LEU A 29 12.37 6.55 -9.19
C LEU A 29 13.11 7.86 -8.92
N ALA A 30 12.39 8.95 -8.69
CA ALA A 30 12.98 10.26 -8.48
C ALA A 30 13.56 10.44 -7.07
N ILE A 31 12.92 9.84 -6.06
CA ILE A 31 13.22 10.11 -4.64
C ILE A 31 13.94 8.93 -4.00
N VAL A 32 13.52 7.69 -4.24
CA VAL A 32 13.99 6.52 -3.49
C VAL A 32 15.19 5.85 -4.17
N GLU A 33 15.15 5.70 -5.50
CA GLU A 33 16.23 5.03 -6.25
C GLU A 33 17.62 5.67 -6.08
N PRO A 34 17.80 7.00 -5.98
CA PRO A 34 19.13 7.56 -5.73
C PRO A 34 19.76 7.03 -4.44
N PHE A 35 18.97 6.91 -3.36
CA PHE A 35 19.45 6.34 -2.10
C PHE A 35 19.75 4.84 -2.20
N LEU A 36 18.95 4.11 -2.99
CA LEU A 36 19.20 2.68 -3.24
C LEU A 36 20.46 2.47 -4.07
N ASP A 37 20.70 3.30 -5.09
CA ASP A 37 21.91 3.25 -5.91
C ASP A 37 23.15 3.51 -5.05
N ASP A 38 23.12 4.53 -4.20
CA ASP A 38 24.23 4.85 -3.28
C ASP A 38 24.49 3.69 -2.30
N ALA A 39 23.44 3.14 -1.69
CA ALA A 39 23.57 2.01 -0.77
C ALA A 39 24.13 0.76 -1.45
N THR A 40 23.66 0.44 -2.66
CA THR A 40 24.11 -0.74 -3.41
C THR A 40 25.54 -0.58 -3.90
N ASN A 41 25.95 0.64 -4.28
CA ASN A 41 27.34 0.92 -4.65
C ASN A 41 28.30 0.69 -3.47
N ILE A 42 27.91 1.07 -2.25
CA ILE A 42 28.69 0.80 -1.04
C ILE A 42 28.75 -0.71 -0.77
N GLU A 43 27.64 -1.43 -0.95
CA GLU A 43 27.60 -2.89 -0.80
C GLU A 43 28.54 -3.58 -1.80
N ASN A 44 28.51 -3.19 -3.07
CA ASN A 44 29.41 -3.70 -4.10
C ASN A 44 30.90 -3.43 -3.78
N GLN A 45 31.22 -2.22 -3.28
CA GLN A 45 32.59 -1.89 -2.85
C GLN A 45 33.08 -2.82 -1.74
N ASN A 46 32.23 -3.09 -0.74
CA ASN A 46 32.58 -4.02 0.34
C ASN A 46 32.82 -5.45 -0.19
N LEU A 47 32.04 -5.90 -1.18
CA LEU A 47 32.21 -7.21 -1.81
C LEU A 47 33.54 -7.31 -2.59
N PHE A 48 33.96 -6.22 -3.24
CA PHE A 48 35.27 -6.17 -3.90
C PHE A 48 36.43 -6.19 -2.90
N GLU A 49 36.29 -5.48 -1.79
CA GLU A 49 37.29 -5.44 -0.72
C GLU A 49 37.41 -6.79 0.02
N SER A 50 36.30 -7.51 0.23
CA SER A 50 36.31 -8.85 0.84
C SER A 50 36.79 -9.94 -0.12
N GLY A 51 36.84 -9.65 -1.43
CA GLY A 51 37.18 -10.60 -2.47
C GLY A 51 36.06 -11.60 -2.80
N GLU A 52 34.84 -11.34 -2.32
CA GLU A 52 33.64 -12.11 -2.68
C GLU A 52 33.20 -11.82 -4.12
N GLU A 53 33.48 -10.62 -4.62
CA GLU A 53 33.25 -10.23 -6.01
C GLU A 53 34.48 -9.53 -6.61
N SER A 54 34.53 -9.40 -7.93
CA SER A 54 35.63 -8.74 -8.65
C SER A 54 35.18 -7.45 -9.32
N ASP A 55 35.93 -6.36 -9.09
CA ASP A 55 35.72 -5.07 -9.77
C ASP A 55 36.20 -5.15 -11.22
N THR A 56 35.36 -5.70 -12.10
CA THR A 56 35.64 -5.86 -13.53
C THR A 56 34.60 -5.15 -14.40
N THR A 57 34.99 -4.90 -15.64
CA THR A 57 34.06 -4.36 -16.65
C THR A 57 32.87 -5.28 -16.86
N GLU A 58 33.05 -6.61 -16.85
CA GLU A 58 31.93 -7.55 -17.00
C GLU A 58 30.90 -7.40 -15.88
N PHE A 59 31.34 -7.28 -14.62
CA PHE A 59 30.46 -7.09 -13.47
C PHE A 59 29.57 -5.86 -13.65
N TRP A 60 30.17 -4.71 -13.98
CA TRP A 60 29.42 -3.45 -14.12
C TRP A 60 28.44 -3.47 -15.29
N VAL A 61 28.77 -4.13 -16.39
CA VAL A 61 27.85 -4.31 -17.53
C VAL A 61 26.61 -5.12 -17.10
N GLU A 62 26.80 -6.22 -16.36
CA GLU A 62 25.69 -7.02 -15.84
C GLU A 62 24.86 -6.25 -14.82
N TYR A 63 25.53 -5.59 -13.87
CA TYR A 63 24.89 -4.77 -12.84
C TYR A 63 23.99 -3.69 -13.43
N TYR A 64 24.49 -2.86 -14.36
CA TYR A 64 23.69 -1.79 -14.95
C TYR A 64 22.55 -2.32 -15.84
N SER A 65 22.75 -3.47 -16.50
CA SER A 65 21.68 -4.15 -17.24
C SER A 65 20.55 -4.58 -16.31
N TYR A 66 20.88 -5.24 -15.19
CA TYR A 66 19.93 -5.65 -14.17
C TYR A 66 19.20 -4.45 -13.53
N ARG A 67 19.93 -3.40 -13.14
CA ARG A 67 19.33 -2.20 -12.53
C ARG A 67 18.39 -1.47 -13.48
N SER A 68 18.72 -1.42 -14.77
CA SER A 68 17.82 -0.86 -15.80
C SER A 68 16.51 -1.64 -15.91
N TRP A 69 16.59 -2.98 -15.94
CA TRP A 69 15.42 -3.85 -15.93
C TRP A 69 14.59 -3.68 -14.65
N GLN A 70 15.25 -3.66 -13.48
CA GLN A 70 14.58 -3.54 -12.18
C GLN A 70 13.82 -2.21 -12.06
N LYS A 71 14.45 -1.08 -12.41
CA LYS A 71 13.83 0.25 -12.40
C LYS A 71 12.66 0.34 -13.38
N GLY A 72 12.78 -0.25 -14.57
CA GLY A 72 11.68 -0.35 -15.53
C GLY A 72 10.50 -1.16 -14.98
N GLY A 73 10.80 -2.32 -14.39
CA GLY A 73 9.83 -3.19 -13.72
C GLY A 73 9.10 -2.51 -12.57
N GLN A 74 9.77 -1.64 -11.81
CA GLN A 74 9.17 -0.86 -10.73
C GLN A 74 8.02 0.03 -11.20
N ILE A 75 8.15 0.73 -12.34
CA ILE A 75 7.07 1.57 -12.88
C ILE A 75 5.87 0.71 -13.26
N LEU A 76 6.12 -0.41 -13.92
CA LEU A 76 5.06 -1.34 -14.32
C LEU A 76 4.34 -1.92 -13.09
N ALA A 77 5.09 -2.39 -12.11
CA ALA A 77 4.56 -2.92 -10.86
C ALA A 77 3.73 -1.86 -10.11
N ALA A 78 4.22 -0.63 -10.02
CA ALA A 78 3.51 0.50 -9.42
C ALA A 78 2.19 0.81 -10.15
N THR A 79 2.19 0.74 -11.48
CA THR A 79 0.99 0.93 -12.30
C THR A 79 -0.06 -0.15 -12.05
N ILE A 80 0.36 -1.41 -12.01
CA ILE A 80 -0.52 -2.56 -11.70
C ILE A 80 -1.07 -2.46 -10.27
N LEU A 81 -0.23 -2.06 -9.32
CA LEU A 81 -0.64 -1.81 -7.93
C LEU A 81 -1.69 -0.69 -7.87
N GLY A 82 -1.44 0.43 -8.55
CA GLY A 82 -2.38 1.54 -8.63
C GLY A 82 -3.73 1.14 -9.24
N ALA A 83 -3.73 0.37 -10.33
CA ALA A 83 -4.95 -0.16 -10.94
C ALA A 83 -5.73 -1.08 -9.98
N SER A 84 -5.02 -1.94 -9.26
CA SER A 84 -5.58 -2.85 -8.26
C SER A 84 -6.22 -2.09 -7.10
N LEU A 85 -5.51 -1.11 -6.54
CA LEU A 85 -6.00 -0.27 -5.44
C LEU A 85 -7.15 0.63 -5.87
N GLY A 86 -7.08 1.19 -7.08
CA GLY A 86 -8.18 1.92 -7.69
C GLY A 86 -9.43 1.04 -7.75
N SER A 87 -9.30 -0.16 -8.32
CA SER A 87 -10.41 -1.13 -8.42
C SER A 87 -11.01 -1.46 -7.05
N LEU A 88 -10.17 -1.77 -6.07
CA LEU A 88 -10.60 -2.03 -4.69
C LEU A 88 -11.35 -0.82 -4.12
N PHE A 89 -10.81 0.38 -4.28
CA PHE A 89 -11.45 1.62 -3.86
C PHE A 89 -12.83 1.79 -4.51
N GLY A 90 -12.94 1.57 -5.82
CA GLY A 90 -14.21 1.68 -6.55
C GLY A 90 -15.26 0.70 -6.03
N ILE A 91 -14.89 -0.55 -5.77
CA ILE A 91 -15.77 -1.56 -5.19
C ILE A 91 -16.24 -1.13 -3.80
N VAL A 92 -15.31 -0.78 -2.91
CA VAL A 92 -15.63 -0.38 -1.53
C VAL A 92 -16.49 0.88 -1.54
N PHE A 93 -16.19 1.86 -2.38
CA PHE A 93 -16.99 3.08 -2.52
C PHE A 93 -18.41 2.78 -3.00
N ALA A 94 -18.59 1.91 -3.99
CA ALA A 94 -19.91 1.55 -4.51
C ALA A 94 -20.82 0.96 -3.42
N TYR A 95 -20.27 0.12 -2.53
CA TYR A 95 -21.02 -0.49 -1.43
C TYR A 95 -21.17 0.42 -0.20
N SER A 96 -20.19 1.27 0.09
CA SER A 96 -20.17 2.10 1.31
C SER A 96 -20.75 3.50 1.13
N ARG A 97 -20.92 4.00 -0.10
CA ARG A 97 -21.32 5.40 -0.40
C ARG A 97 -22.55 5.89 0.38
N LYS A 98 -23.54 5.03 0.63
CA LYS A 98 -24.76 5.41 1.37
C LYS A 98 -24.54 5.57 2.87
N SER A 99 -23.49 4.97 3.41
CA SER A 99 -23.19 4.95 4.84
C SER A 99 -22.03 5.85 5.24
N LEU A 100 -21.30 6.40 4.27
CA LEU A 100 -20.28 7.42 4.53
C LEU A 100 -20.94 8.76 4.91
N PRO A 101 -20.43 9.44 5.96
CA PRO A 101 -20.95 10.74 6.40
C PRO A 101 -20.67 11.80 5.33
N SER A 102 -21.65 12.66 5.04
CA SER A 102 -21.70 13.74 4.01
C SER A 102 -22.75 13.48 2.93
N ASP A 103 -23.24 14.54 2.29
CA ASP A 103 -24.02 14.45 1.04
C ASP A 103 -23.15 14.66 -0.21
N ASN A 104 -21.96 15.26 -0.03
CA ASN A 104 -20.99 15.48 -1.09
C ASN A 104 -20.13 14.25 -1.33
N ASN A 105 -20.15 13.72 -2.56
CA ASN A 105 -19.36 12.57 -2.98
C ASN A 105 -17.85 12.77 -2.84
N ILE A 106 -17.32 13.98 -3.06
CA ILE A 106 -15.88 14.25 -2.95
C ILE A 106 -15.40 14.03 -1.52
N ARG A 107 -16.15 14.54 -0.52
CA ARG A 107 -15.83 14.32 0.89
C ARG A 107 -15.87 12.83 1.24
N LYS A 108 -16.87 12.09 0.75
CA LYS A 108 -16.95 10.63 0.93
C LYS A 108 -15.73 9.91 0.37
N THR A 109 -15.29 10.31 -0.83
CA THR A 109 -14.10 9.74 -1.47
C THR A 109 -12.85 9.99 -0.64
N ILE A 110 -12.64 11.21 -0.14
CA ILE A 110 -11.46 11.56 0.67
C ILE A 110 -11.46 10.79 2.00
N VAL A 111 -12.60 10.74 2.69
CA VAL A 111 -12.73 10.00 3.96
C VAL A 111 -12.45 8.51 3.74
N LEU A 112 -13.05 7.91 2.70
CA LEU A 112 -12.81 6.51 2.39
C LEU A 112 -11.35 6.24 2.01
N ALA A 113 -10.73 7.13 1.23
CA ALA A 113 -9.33 7.00 0.84
C ALA A 113 -8.41 7.06 2.06
N GLY A 114 -8.68 7.96 3.01
CA GLY A 114 -7.94 8.04 4.28
C GLY A 114 -8.07 6.76 5.12
N ILE A 115 -9.29 6.22 5.26
CA ILE A 115 -9.53 4.96 5.98
C ILE A 115 -8.79 3.81 5.30
N MET A 116 -8.93 3.68 3.97
CA MET A 116 -8.26 2.62 3.21
C MET A 116 -6.73 2.76 3.30
N TRP A 117 -6.21 3.97 3.21
CA TRP A 117 -4.77 4.20 3.34
C TRP A 117 -4.26 3.77 4.72
N PHE A 118 -4.96 4.16 5.79
CA PHE A 118 -4.61 3.79 7.16
C PHE A 118 -4.63 2.28 7.37
N VAL A 119 -5.68 1.62 6.89
CA VAL A 119 -5.90 0.18 7.05
C VAL A 119 -4.93 -0.66 6.22
N LEU A 120 -4.67 -0.26 4.97
CA LEU A 120 -3.88 -1.04 4.01
C LEU A 120 -2.38 -0.76 4.11
N PHE A 121 -1.96 0.41 4.60
CA PHE A 121 -0.55 0.80 4.64
C PHE A 121 -0.06 1.08 6.05
N VAL A 122 -0.74 1.94 6.82
CA VAL A 122 -0.21 2.36 8.13
C VAL A 122 -0.19 1.22 9.13
N ILE A 123 -1.31 0.51 9.33
CA ILE A 123 -1.37 -0.59 10.30
C ILE A 123 -0.38 -1.72 9.97
N PRO A 124 -0.31 -2.24 8.72
CA PRO A 124 0.69 -3.24 8.35
C PRO A 124 2.11 -2.73 8.53
N PHE A 125 2.42 -1.49 8.12
CA PHE A 125 3.74 -0.90 8.24
C PHE A 125 4.22 -0.78 9.70
N LEU A 126 3.33 -0.39 10.62
CA LEU A 126 3.66 -0.31 12.05
C LEU A 126 4.09 -1.66 12.63
N LYS A 127 3.57 -2.77 12.10
CA LYS A 127 3.94 -4.11 12.55
C LYS A 127 5.11 -4.70 11.77
N TYR A 128 5.08 -4.54 10.46
CA TYR A 128 6.02 -5.11 9.51
C TYR A 128 6.39 -4.02 8.49
N PRO A 129 7.35 -3.15 8.80
CA PRO A 129 7.79 -2.12 7.87
C PRO A 129 8.37 -2.75 6.61
N ALA A 130 8.16 -2.09 5.47
CA ALA A 130 8.70 -2.56 4.20
C ALA A 130 10.23 -2.41 4.20
N ASN A 131 10.94 -3.50 3.95
CA ASN A 131 12.39 -3.49 3.79
C ASN A 131 12.75 -3.28 2.31
N PRO A 132 13.85 -2.55 2.02
CA PRO A 132 14.40 -2.47 0.67
C PRO A 132 14.72 -3.86 0.10
N PRO A 133 14.74 -4.01 -1.25
CA PRO A 133 15.32 -5.19 -1.88
C PRO A 133 16.76 -5.37 -1.36
N THR A 134 17.18 -6.62 -1.15
CA THR A 134 18.44 -7.07 -0.49
C THR A 134 18.51 -6.97 1.04
N VAL A 135 17.57 -6.30 1.72
CA VAL A 135 17.63 -6.16 3.19
C VAL A 135 16.97 -7.33 3.94
N GLY A 136 17.81 -8.06 4.69
CA GLY A 136 17.47 -9.14 5.60
C GLY A 136 17.46 -10.54 4.95
N GLU A 137 17.28 -11.57 5.78
CA GLU A 137 17.47 -12.97 5.37
C GLU A 137 16.55 -13.43 4.24
N THR A 138 17.15 -13.89 3.14
CA THR A 138 16.47 -14.35 1.92
C THR A 138 15.53 -15.53 2.20
N GLU A 139 15.93 -16.44 3.10
CA GLU A 139 15.13 -17.60 3.51
C GLU A 139 13.78 -17.21 4.11
N THR A 140 13.66 -16.00 4.68
CA THR A 140 12.44 -15.54 5.35
C THR A 140 11.53 -14.66 4.49
N VAL A 141 11.95 -14.33 3.26
CA VAL A 141 11.23 -13.38 2.39
C VAL A 141 9.78 -13.79 2.16
N VAL A 142 9.53 -15.07 1.87
CA VAL A 142 8.17 -15.60 1.66
C VAL A 142 7.33 -15.47 2.92
N LEU A 143 7.88 -15.86 4.07
CA LEU A 143 7.18 -15.78 5.36
C LEU A 143 6.83 -14.33 5.73
N ARG A 144 7.78 -13.39 5.59
CA ARG A 144 7.53 -11.96 5.83
C ARG A 144 6.45 -11.41 4.90
N GLY A 145 6.44 -11.83 3.63
CA GLY A 145 5.39 -11.49 2.67
C GLY A 145 4.01 -12.00 3.10
N ILE A 146 3.91 -13.27 3.53
CA ILE A 146 2.67 -13.85 4.04
C ILE A 146 2.18 -13.10 5.28
N LEU A 147 3.07 -12.79 6.23
CA LEU A 147 2.73 -12.05 7.45
C LEU A 147 2.23 -10.64 7.13
N TYR A 148 2.90 -9.94 6.21
CA TYR A 148 2.49 -8.61 5.77
C TYR A 148 1.09 -8.63 5.13
N LEU A 149 0.85 -9.55 4.19
CA LEU A 149 -0.46 -9.73 3.55
C LEU A 149 -1.55 -10.16 4.56
N SER A 150 -1.20 -11.01 5.53
CA SER A 150 -2.11 -11.41 6.60
C SER A 150 -2.52 -10.22 7.46
N PHE A 151 -1.59 -9.30 7.77
CA PHE A 151 -1.90 -8.08 8.51
C PHE A 151 -2.76 -7.11 7.73
N ILE A 152 -2.55 -6.97 6.41
CA ILE A 152 -3.48 -6.22 5.54
C ILE A 152 -4.89 -6.80 5.64
N ALA A 153 -5.02 -8.13 5.53
CA ALA A 153 -6.31 -8.80 5.62
C ALA A 153 -6.97 -8.61 7.00
N ILE A 154 -6.23 -8.84 8.08
CA ILE A 154 -6.72 -8.65 9.46
C ILE A 154 -7.17 -7.21 9.67
N SER A 155 -6.33 -6.22 9.31
CA SER A 155 -6.64 -4.79 9.41
C SER A 155 -7.94 -4.44 8.65
N GLY A 156 -8.06 -4.94 7.41
CA GLY A 156 -9.25 -4.76 6.57
C GLY A 156 -10.51 -5.36 7.17
N PHE A 157 -10.45 -6.62 7.62
CA PHE A 157 -11.58 -7.28 8.24
C PHE A 157 -11.95 -6.68 9.59
N SER A 158 -10.97 -6.23 10.38
CA SER A 158 -11.20 -5.50 11.62
C SER A 158 -11.97 -4.20 11.35
N ALA A 159 -11.56 -3.41 10.36
CA ALA A 159 -12.29 -2.19 9.98
C ALA A 159 -13.74 -2.47 9.57
N LEU A 160 -13.98 -3.55 8.80
CA LEU A 160 -15.33 -3.99 8.45
C LEU A 160 -16.13 -4.46 9.68
N GLY A 161 -15.49 -5.19 10.59
CA GLY A 161 -16.07 -5.66 11.85
C GLY A 161 -16.49 -4.51 12.76
N PHE A 162 -15.62 -3.52 12.94
CA PHE A 162 -15.90 -2.29 13.68
C PHE A 162 -17.08 -1.54 13.08
N TYR A 163 -17.13 -1.37 11.77
CA TYR A 163 -18.25 -0.71 11.10
C TYR A 163 -19.58 -1.46 11.28
N GLN A 164 -19.58 -2.79 11.18
CA GLN A 164 -20.78 -3.61 11.44
C GLN A 164 -21.22 -3.51 12.90
N LEU A 165 -20.28 -3.53 13.84
CA LEU A 165 -20.55 -3.35 15.26
C LEU A 165 -21.14 -1.96 15.51
N TYR A 166 -20.48 -0.89 15.06
CA TYR A 166 -20.96 0.49 15.16
C TYR A 166 -22.41 0.62 14.70
N LYS A 167 -22.77 0.07 13.53
CA LYS A 167 -24.16 0.08 13.04
C LYS A 167 -25.15 -0.66 13.94
N ARG A 168 -24.76 -1.79 14.52
CA ARG A 168 -25.60 -2.53 15.47
C ARG A 168 -25.77 -1.79 16.80
N LEU A 169 -24.80 -0.97 17.18
CA LEU A 169 -24.80 -0.22 18.45
C LEU A 169 -25.38 1.17 18.34
N GLU A 170 -25.32 1.81 17.19
CA GLU A 170 -26.07 3.04 16.90
C GLU A 170 -27.58 2.77 16.92
N ALA A 171 -27.99 1.54 16.55
CA ALA A 171 -29.33 1.04 16.80
C ALA A 171 -29.66 0.85 18.31
N ASN A 172 -28.65 0.89 19.19
CA ASN A 172 -28.74 0.63 20.62
C ASN A 172 -27.92 1.65 21.45
N LYS A 173 -28.43 2.91 21.52
CA LYS A 173 -27.78 4.15 22.04
C LYS A 173 -26.90 4.06 23.30
N LYS A 174 -27.03 3.03 24.14
CA LYS A 174 -26.20 2.85 25.35
C LYS A 174 -24.80 2.31 25.06
N LEU A 175 -24.60 1.53 23.99
CA LEU A 175 -23.30 0.89 23.70
C LEU A 175 -22.39 1.74 22.81
N SER A 176 -22.93 2.70 22.04
CA SER A 176 -22.12 3.63 21.23
C SER A 176 -21.25 4.54 22.11
N LEU A 177 -21.78 5.00 23.24
CA LEU A 177 -21.07 5.84 24.21
C LEU A 177 -19.87 5.13 24.87
N LEU A 178 -19.89 3.79 24.97
CA LEU A 178 -18.79 3.02 25.58
C LEU A 178 -17.63 2.81 24.61
N LEU A 179 -17.91 2.60 23.32
CA LEU A 179 -16.89 2.41 22.29
C LEU A 179 -16.16 3.70 21.92
N ASP A 180 -16.85 4.84 21.93
CA ASP A 180 -16.19 6.15 21.75
C ASP A 180 -15.14 6.41 22.84
N MET A 181 -15.45 5.99 24.08
CA MET A 181 -14.54 6.14 25.23
C MET A 181 -13.37 5.15 25.17
N GLU A 182 -13.60 3.89 24.77
CA GLU A 182 -12.53 2.89 24.64
C GLU A 182 -11.59 3.18 23.46
N PHE A 183 -12.13 3.65 22.33
CA PHE A 183 -11.31 4.08 21.19
C PHE A 183 -10.46 5.30 21.54
N LEU A 184 -10.99 6.25 22.31
CA LEU A 184 -10.23 7.38 22.86
C LEU A 184 -9.14 6.95 23.87
N LEU A 185 -9.40 5.93 24.69
CA LEU A 185 -8.43 5.38 25.64
C LEU A 185 -7.30 4.59 24.96
N LEU A 186 -7.61 3.85 23.89
CA LEU A 186 -6.62 3.15 23.05
C LEU A 186 -5.72 4.11 22.27
N LEU A 187 -6.21 5.28 21.89
CA LEU A 187 -5.43 6.35 21.26
C LEU A 187 -4.51 7.10 22.24
N TYR A 188 -4.80 7.04 23.55
CA TYR A 188 -4.01 7.70 24.61
C TYR A 188 -2.93 6.79 25.23
N SER A 189 -2.85 5.53 24.80
CA SER A 189 -1.94 4.52 25.35
C SER A 189 -0.76 4.17 24.43
N PHE A 190 -0.47 5.03 23.45
CA PHE A 190 0.75 5.03 22.63
C PHE A 190 1.47 6.38 22.72
#